data_AF-A0A0K0FLX5-F1
#
_entry.id   AF-A0A0K0FLX5-F1
#
_cell.length_a   1.000
_cell.length_b   1.000
_cell.length_c   1.000
_cell.angle_alpha   90.00
_cell.angle_beta   90.00
_cell.angle_gamma   90.00
#
_symmetry.space_group_name_H-M   'P 1'
#
loop_
_entity.id
_entity.type
_entity.pdbx_description
1 polymer ?
#
loop_
_entity_poly.entity_id
_entity_poly.type
_entity_poly.pdbx_seq_one_letter_code
_entity_poly.pdbx_strand_id
1 'polypeptide(L)'
;MRLYQLYIQSRTFATLKYNRPTITTDLLMKKLTYADQKDEYKKLFYDKTVTKDDPLVRKLADGIVKGDRSALARAITLVSSKHVTKRTQGNFLVNEILKNERKKFLKDGEKSLIFRIAISGAPGVGKSTFIEALGNDLTKNANLKVAVLTVDPTSAISGGSVLGDLTRMQNLSRNPMAYIRQSPTSGSLGGVTRGLHESIILCEGAGYNVVIIETVGVGQSEVAVADMCDLFCLLVAPSQGDELQGIKRGIMEQSDIVVITKSDGALEGPSRITAAEHISALKFMKPKTDIWKPKVLRSSVHNPETIKKVREAMYEFRDISIKTGYMTIKRDEQLLTWMWNHVKDEIVFLFKKHPDVMRDAKEIEMRVKQHDITPGFGAEMLLRKFFGIE
;
A
#
# COMPACT_ATOMS: atom_id res chain seq x y z
N MET A 1 6.86 -18.85 -40.88
CA MET A 1 8.28 -18.50 -40.62
C MET A 1 8.68 -17.05 -40.93
N ARG A 2 7.92 -16.21 -41.67
CA ARG A 2 8.28 -14.80 -41.93
C ARG A 2 7.75 -13.75 -40.92
N LEU A 3 6.82 -14.11 -40.03
CA LEU A 3 6.28 -13.20 -38.99
C LEU A 3 7.11 -13.17 -37.69
N TYR A 4 7.90 -14.20 -37.43
CA TYR A 4 8.72 -14.30 -36.20
C TYR A 4 10.00 -13.45 -36.27
N GLN A 5 10.45 -13.10 -37.48
CA GLN A 5 11.70 -12.37 -37.70
C GLN A 5 11.52 -10.85 -37.59
N LEU A 6 10.31 -10.33 -37.81
CA LEU A 6 9.94 -8.93 -37.59
C LEU A 6 9.75 -8.58 -36.10
N TYR A 7 9.45 -9.57 -35.25
CA TYR A 7 9.30 -9.38 -33.80
C TYR A 7 10.64 -9.23 -33.08
N ILE A 8 11.74 -9.68 -33.69
CA ILE A 8 13.09 -9.64 -33.08
C ILE A 8 13.83 -8.33 -33.40
N GLN A 9 13.49 -7.64 -34.50
CA GLN A 9 14.20 -6.41 -34.90
C GLN A 9 13.70 -5.12 -34.23
N SER A 10 12.52 -5.09 -33.60
CA SER A 10 11.96 -3.87 -32.99
C SER A 10 12.37 -3.63 -31.53
N ARG A 11 13.12 -4.54 -30.89
CA ARG A 11 13.56 -4.41 -29.49
C ARG A 11 15.01 -3.95 -29.29
N THR A 12 15.73 -3.62 -30.35
CA THR A 12 17.16 -3.27 -30.26
C THR A 12 17.46 -1.81 -29.93
N PHE A 13 16.46 -0.96 -29.68
CA PHE A 13 16.67 0.46 -29.34
C PHE A 13 15.81 0.93 -28.17
N ALA A 14 16.20 0.57 -26.94
CA ALA A 14 15.86 1.33 -25.73
C ALA A 14 16.67 0.87 -24.49
N THR A 15 17.99 0.66 -24.63
CA THR A 15 18.89 0.58 -23.47
C THR A 15 19.46 1.96 -23.17
N LEU A 16 18.63 2.86 -22.64
CA LEU A 16 19.09 4.13 -22.08
C LEU A 16 19.61 3.90 -20.66
N LYS A 17 20.93 4.03 -20.54
CA LYS A 17 21.75 3.99 -19.33
C LYS A 17 21.18 4.85 -18.21
N TYR A 18 20.71 4.22 -17.13
CA TYR A 18 20.72 4.79 -15.79
C TYR A 18 21.41 3.80 -14.84
N ASN A 19 22.73 3.67 -15.00
CA ASN A 19 23.58 2.92 -14.08
C ASN A 19 23.90 3.82 -12.88
N ARG A 20 23.07 3.79 -11.83
CA ARG A 20 23.54 4.15 -10.48
C ARG A 20 24.02 2.87 -9.81
N PRO A 21 25.28 2.81 -9.32
CA PRO A 21 25.76 1.61 -8.65
C PRO A 21 24.89 1.32 -7.44
N THR A 22 24.30 0.14 -7.40
CA THR A 22 23.73 -0.41 -6.17
C THR A 22 24.78 -1.32 -5.56
N ILE A 23 24.69 -1.62 -4.26
CA ILE A 23 25.60 -2.55 -3.56
C ILE A 23 25.76 -3.90 -4.33
N THR A 24 24.76 -4.27 -5.14
CA THR A 24 24.81 -5.46 -6.01
C THR A 24 25.81 -5.36 -7.16
N THR A 25 26.00 -4.18 -7.76
CA THR A 25 27.04 -3.98 -8.78
C THR A 25 28.44 -4.00 -8.16
N ASP A 26 28.62 -3.57 -6.92
CA ASP A 26 29.93 -3.66 -6.25
C ASP A 26 30.31 -5.09 -5.85
N LEU A 27 29.33 -5.91 -5.45
CA LEU A 27 29.54 -7.34 -5.12
C LEU A 27 29.96 -8.19 -6.34
N LEU A 28 29.50 -7.83 -7.55
CA LEU A 28 29.86 -8.51 -8.80
C LEU A 28 31.08 -7.89 -9.49
N MET A 29 31.41 -6.61 -9.23
CA MET A 29 32.56 -5.91 -9.82
C MET A 29 33.85 -6.04 -8.98
N LYS A 30 33.76 -6.34 -7.69
CA LYS A 30 34.93 -6.64 -6.86
C LYS A 30 35.27 -8.13 -7.01
N LYS A 31 36.53 -8.46 -7.31
CA LYS A 31 37.10 -9.82 -7.22
C LYS A 31 37.16 -10.27 -5.75
N LEU A 32 36.01 -10.40 -5.10
CA LEU A 32 35.90 -10.86 -3.72
C LEU A 32 36.10 -12.38 -3.66
N THR A 33 36.71 -12.87 -2.59
CA THR A 33 36.73 -14.30 -2.33
C THR A 33 35.33 -14.78 -1.95
N TYR A 34 35.05 -16.08 -2.06
CA TYR A 34 33.77 -16.65 -1.65
C TYR A 34 33.48 -16.39 -0.15
N ALA A 35 34.52 -16.40 0.70
CA ALA A 35 34.38 -16.06 2.11
C ALA A 35 33.91 -14.60 2.31
N ASP A 36 34.50 -13.67 1.57
CA ASP A 36 34.11 -12.25 1.62
C ASP A 36 32.70 -12.02 1.08
N GLN A 37 32.30 -12.73 0.01
CA GLN A 37 30.93 -12.69 -0.51
C GLN A 37 29.91 -13.18 0.53
N LYS A 38 30.25 -14.22 1.29
CA LYS A 38 29.41 -14.77 2.35
C LYS A 38 29.32 -13.84 3.56
N ASP A 39 30.38 -13.09 3.88
CA ASP A 39 30.36 -12.07 4.93
C ASP A 39 29.52 -10.85 4.53
N GLU A 40 29.69 -10.33 3.31
CA GLU A 40 28.86 -9.25 2.76
C GLU A 40 27.38 -9.65 2.66
N TYR A 41 27.09 -10.90 2.29
CA TYR A 41 25.72 -11.44 2.29
C TYR A 41 25.04 -11.32 3.66
N LYS A 42 25.75 -11.57 4.76
CA LYS A 42 25.21 -11.44 6.13
C LYS A 42 24.87 -9.98 6.47
N LYS A 43 25.61 -9.02 5.92
CA LYS A 43 25.38 -7.58 6.12
C LYS A 43 24.16 -7.05 5.36
N LEU A 44 23.61 -7.80 4.40
CA LEU A 44 22.39 -7.42 3.68
C LEU A 44 21.13 -7.45 4.56
N PHE A 45 21.16 -8.25 5.64
CA PHE A 45 19.99 -8.49 6.48
C PHE A 45 19.79 -7.41 7.54
N TYR A 46 20.83 -7.08 8.30
CA TYR A 46 20.71 -6.21 9.47
C TYR A 46 21.98 -5.41 9.75
N ASP A 47 21.81 -4.11 10.00
CA ASP A 47 22.89 -3.22 10.37
C ASP A 47 23.02 -3.15 11.91
N LYS A 48 24.02 -3.84 12.45
CA LYS A 48 24.26 -3.89 13.91
C LYS A 48 24.76 -2.58 14.51
N THR A 49 25.18 -1.61 13.68
CA THR A 49 25.69 -0.32 14.16
C THR A 49 24.57 0.63 14.57
N VAL A 50 23.36 0.42 14.06
CA VAL A 50 22.18 1.20 14.41
C VAL A 50 21.56 0.67 15.70
N THR A 51 21.29 1.57 16.64
CA THR A 51 20.62 1.25 17.91
C THR A 51 19.37 2.09 18.10
N LYS A 52 18.59 1.80 19.15
CA LYS A 52 17.43 2.61 19.55
C LYS A 52 17.81 4.08 19.86
N ASP A 53 19.08 4.33 20.15
CA ASP A 53 19.60 5.64 20.57
C ASP A 53 20.21 6.42 19.40
N ASP A 54 20.07 5.93 18.17
CA ASP A 54 20.52 6.59 16.95
C ASP A 54 19.97 8.05 16.89
N PRO A 55 20.84 9.07 16.68
CA PRO A 55 20.44 10.47 16.71
C PRO A 55 19.35 10.84 15.69
N LEU A 56 19.37 10.21 14.50
CA LEU A 56 18.36 10.43 13.48
C LEU A 56 17.01 9.88 13.93
N VAL A 57 17.01 8.67 14.52
CA VAL A 57 15.80 8.03 15.05
C VAL A 57 15.15 8.90 16.12
N ARG A 58 15.91 9.31 17.14
CA ARG A 58 15.39 10.17 18.22
C ARG A 58 14.84 11.50 17.69
N LYS A 59 15.61 12.18 16.82
CA LYS A 59 15.20 13.45 16.22
C LYS A 59 13.90 13.34 15.43
N LEU A 60 13.73 12.26 14.66
CA LEU A 60 12.50 12.06 13.89
C LEU A 60 11.32 11.69 14.79
N ALA A 61 11.53 10.85 15.81
CA ALA A 61 10.49 10.47 16.76
C ALA A 61 9.94 11.71 17.50
N ASP A 62 10.82 12.56 18.02
CA ASP A 62 10.44 13.80 18.70
C ASP A 62 9.68 14.76 17.78
N GLY A 63 10.13 14.89 16.52
CA GLY A 63 9.46 15.71 15.52
C GLY A 63 8.06 15.20 15.20
N ILE A 64 7.92 13.88 15.01
CA ILE A 64 6.62 13.24 14.74
C ILE A 64 5.66 13.49 15.89
N VAL A 65 6.05 13.21 17.14
CA VAL A 65 5.16 13.41 18.30
C VAL A 65 4.71 14.87 18.45
N LYS A 66 5.54 15.83 18.02
CA LYS A 66 5.21 17.26 18.00
C LYS A 66 4.36 17.69 16.79
N GLY A 67 4.05 16.77 15.87
CA GLY A 67 3.29 17.05 14.65
C GLY A 67 4.09 17.76 13.55
N ASP A 68 5.43 17.67 13.56
CA ASP A 68 6.28 18.25 12.51
C ASP A 68 6.09 17.49 11.18
N ARG A 69 5.48 18.15 10.20
CA ARG A 69 5.22 17.61 8.85
C ARG A 69 6.51 17.25 8.10
N SER A 70 7.61 17.98 8.33
CA SER A 70 8.90 17.69 7.71
C SER A 70 9.53 16.43 8.32
N ALA A 71 9.45 16.28 9.64
CA ALA A 71 9.86 15.04 10.32
C ALA A 71 9.06 13.84 9.81
N LEU A 72 7.73 13.97 9.71
CA LEU A 72 6.86 12.92 9.17
C LEU A 72 7.24 12.54 7.73
N ALA A 73 7.45 13.52 6.84
CA ALA A 73 7.84 13.25 5.46
C ALA A 73 9.20 12.53 5.34
N ARG A 74 10.17 12.92 6.17
CA ARG A 74 11.49 12.28 6.24
C ARG A 74 11.40 10.86 6.82
N ALA A 75 10.54 10.65 7.81
CA ALA A 75 10.29 9.34 8.40
C ALA A 75 9.63 8.38 7.41
N ILE A 76 8.61 8.82 6.67
CA ILE A 76 7.98 8.02 5.59
C ILE A 76 9.03 7.63 4.53
N THR A 77 9.91 8.56 4.18
CA THR A 77 11.02 8.29 3.25
C THR A 77 12.01 7.27 3.82
N LEU A 78 12.29 7.33 5.12
CA LEU A 78 13.20 6.41 5.81
C LEU A 78 12.67 4.97 5.79
N VAL A 79 11.41 4.76 6.21
CA VAL A 79 10.77 3.42 6.28
C VAL A 79 10.53 2.81 4.90
N SER A 80 10.46 3.64 3.85
CA SER A 80 10.35 3.18 2.47
C SER A 80 11.70 2.78 1.85
N SER A 81 12.82 3.03 2.53
CA SER A 81 14.15 2.75 1.97
C SER A 81 14.48 1.27 1.95
N LYS A 82 15.17 0.81 0.88
CA LYS A 82 15.74 -0.55 0.80
C LYS A 82 17.15 -0.65 1.41
N HIS A 83 17.77 0.46 1.77
CA HIS A 83 19.13 0.47 2.32
C HIS A 83 19.15 -0.09 3.74
N VAL A 84 20.04 -1.05 4.04
CA VAL A 84 20.04 -1.82 5.30
C VAL A 84 20.10 -0.93 6.55
N THR A 85 20.97 0.09 6.59
CA THR A 85 21.06 1.04 7.71
C THR A 85 19.75 1.82 7.88
N LYS A 86 19.17 2.33 6.78
CA LYS A 86 17.94 3.13 6.80
C LYS A 86 16.73 2.29 7.19
N ARG A 87 16.68 1.03 6.74
CA ARG A 87 15.68 0.04 7.15
C ARG A 87 15.76 -0.19 8.66
N THR A 88 16.97 -0.38 9.19
CA THR A 88 17.19 -0.61 10.63
C THR A 88 16.77 0.62 11.44
N GLN A 89 17.16 1.82 11.00
CA GLN A 89 16.72 3.08 11.61
C GLN A 89 15.19 3.24 11.56
N GLY A 90 14.56 2.92 10.41
CA GLY A 90 13.12 2.95 10.24
C GLY A 90 12.39 2.01 11.21
N ASN A 91 12.89 0.79 11.40
CA ASN A 91 12.32 -0.16 12.36
C ASN A 91 12.39 0.37 13.79
N PHE A 92 13.52 0.94 14.22
CA PHE A 92 13.63 1.56 15.55
C PHE A 92 12.68 2.75 15.70
N LEU A 93 12.57 3.60 14.69
CA LEU A 93 11.67 4.75 14.68
C LEU A 93 10.20 4.32 14.84
N VAL A 94 9.73 3.39 14.01
CA VAL A 94 8.34 2.91 14.05
C VAL A 94 8.05 2.23 15.39
N ASN A 95 8.98 1.43 15.92
CA ASN A 95 8.81 0.80 17.22
C ASN A 95 8.70 1.84 18.35
N GLU A 96 9.45 2.93 18.28
CA GLU A 96 9.37 4.00 19.28
C GLU A 96 8.02 4.74 19.21
N ILE A 97 7.53 5.04 18.01
CA ILE A 97 6.19 5.60 17.81
C ILE A 97 5.12 4.62 18.32
N LEU A 98 5.21 3.34 17.96
CA LEU A 98 4.26 2.30 18.39
C LEU A 98 4.18 2.17 19.91
N LYS A 99 5.31 2.26 20.63
CA LYS A 99 5.30 2.28 22.11
C LYS A 99 4.51 3.46 22.66
N ASN A 100 4.65 4.64 22.05
CA ASN A 100 3.92 5.83 22.47
C ASN A 100 2.42 5.69 22.20
N GLU A 101 2.05 5.17 21.02
CA GLU A 101 0.65 4.89 20.70
C GLU A 101 0.06 3.80 21.60
N ARG A 102 0.83 2.77 21.95
CA ARG A 102 0.41 1.74 22.92
C ARG A 102 0.14 2.35 24.30
N LYS A 103 0.96 3.28 24.77
CA LYS A 103 0.71 3.98 26.04
C LYS A 103 -0.59 4.79 25.99
N LYS A 104 -0.87 5.47 24.88
CA LYS A 104 -2.14 6.19 24.67
C LYS A 104 -3.32 5.22 24.66
N PHE A 105 -3.21 4.11 23.94
CA PHE A 105 -4.25 3.08 23.90
C PHE A 105 -4.54 2.47 25.27
N LEU A 106 -3.51 2.16 26.07
CA LEU A 106 -3.70 1.65 27.43
C LEU A 106 -4.39 2.66 28.36
N LYS A 107 -4.27 3.96 28.08
CA LYS A 107 -4.88 5.03 28.88
C LYS A 107 -6.30 5.36 28.41
N ASP A 108 -6.48 5.55 27.11
CA ASP A 108 -7.69 6.13 26.52
C ASP A 108 -8.56 5.08 25.78
N GLY A 109 -8.09 3.82 25.70
CA GLY A 109 -8.79 2.70 25.07
C GLY A 109 -8.96 2.86 23.55
N GLU A 110 -10.01 2.27 23.02
CA GLU A 110 -10.35 2.30 21.58
C GLU A 110 -10.59 3.71 21.04
N LYS A 111 -10.84 4.69 21.93
CA LYS A 111 -10.98 6.10 21.55
C LYS A 111 -9.68 6.71 21.04
N SER A 112 -8.52 6.16 21.41
CA SER A 112 -7.23 6.62 20.90
C SER A 112 -6.94 6.16 19.47
N LEU A 113 -7.69 5.19 18.96
CA LEU A 113 -7.47 4.62 17.63
C LEU A 113 -7.88 5.59 16.53
N ILE A 114 -6.96 5.81 15.59
CA ILE A 114 -7.26 6.52 14.34
C ILE A 114 -8.18 5.67 13.45
N PHE A 115 -8.83 6.29 12.47
CA PHE A 115 -9.63 5.57 11.47
C PHE A 115 -8.86 5.39 10.16
N ARG A 116 -8.70 4.14 9.70
CA ARG A 116 -7.96 3.78 8.48
C ARG A 116 -8.97 3.44 7.38
N ILE A 117 -9.06 4.29 6.36
CA ILE A 117 -10.03 4.16 5.27
C ILE A 117 -9.29 3.89 3.97
N ALA A 118 -9.55 2.77 3.32
CA ALA A 118 -9.10 2.56 1.95
C ALA A 118 -10.15 3.08 0.96
N ILE A 119 -9.70 3.79 -0.08
CA ILE A 119 -10.55 4.24 -1.19
C ILE A 119 -9.98 3.72 -2.50
N SER A 120 -10.78 2.94 -3.21
CA SER A 120 -10.44 2.38 -4.51
C SER A 120 -11.52 2.68 -5.54
N GLY A 121 -11.21 2.41 -6.80
CA GLY A 121 -12.11 2.61 -7.92
C GLY A 121 -11.36 2.80 -9.22
N ALA A 122 -12.03 2.50 -10.33
CA ALA A 122 -11.46 2.56 -11.67
C ALA A 122 -10.90 3.97 -12.00
N PRO A 123 -9.91 4.07 -12.91
CA PRO A 123 -9.49 5.35 -13.46
C PRO A 123 -10.69 6.16 -13.98
N GLY A 124 -10.72 7.47 -13.74
CA GLY A 124 -11.81 8.34 -14.21
C GLY A 124 -13.09 8.35 -13.35
N VAL A 125 -13.19 7.51 -12.31
CA VAL A 125 -14.35 7.46 -11.40
C VAL A 125 -14.55 8.73 -10.57
N GLY A 126 -13.57 9.64 -10.55
CA GLY A 126 -13.59 10.86 -9.73
C GLY A 126 -12.99 10.66 -8.33
N LYS A 127 -12.10 9.68 -8.16
CA LYS A 127 -11.52 9.31 -6.85
C LYS A 127 -10.78 10.45 -6.15
N SER A 128 -9.81 11.09 -6.79
CA SER A 128 -9.05 12.18 -6.16
C SER A 128 -9.95 13.39 -5.84
N THR A 129 -10.94 13.68 -6.70
CA THR A 129 -11.95 14.72 -6.45
C THR A 129 -12.85 14.38 -5.26
N PHE A 130 -13.25 13.11 -5.14
CA PHE A 130 -14.02 12.61 -3.99
C PHE A 130 -13.19 12.66 -2.70
N ILE A 131 -11.93 12.24 -2.72
CA ILE A 131 -11.02 12.30 -1.57
C ILE A 131 -10.79 13.75 -1.13
N GLU A 132 -10.62 14.69 -2.06
CA GLU A 132 -10.53 16.11 -1.73
C GLU A 132 -11.80 16.63 -1.05
N ALA A 133 -12.99 16.30 -1.58
CA ALA A 133 -14.25 16.69 -0.98
C ALA A 133 -14.44 16.09 0.42
N LEU A 134 -14.18 14.79 0.58
CA LEU A 134 -14.26 14.09 1.86
C LEU A 134 -13.23 14.62 2.88
N GLY A 135 -11.98 14.85 2.46
CA GLY A 135 -10.94 15.40 3.33
C GLY A 135 -11.27 16.83 3.79
N ASN A 136 -11.85 17.64 2.91
CA ASN A 136 -12.34 18.96 3.28
C ASN A 136 -13.51 18.89 4.27
N ASP A 137 -14.46 17.98 4.07
CA ASP A 137 -15.57 17.77 5.01
C ASP A 137 -15.07 17.29 6.38
N LEU A 138 -14.15 16.32 6.42
CA LEU A 138 -13.51 15.82 7.65
C LEU A 138 -12.76 16.92 8.41
N THR A 139 -12.00 17.76 7.70
CA THR A 139 -11.22 18.83 8.34
C THR A 139 -12.09 20.01 8.77
N LYS A 140 -13.00 20.49 7.92
CA LYS A 140 -13.80 21.69 8.19
C LYS A 140 -15.01 21.42 9.09
N ASN A 141 -15.75 20.34 8.82
CA ASN A 141 -17.03 20.08 9.47
C ASN A 141 -16.90 19.10 10.65
N ALA A 142 -15.96 18.16 10.60
CA ALA A 142 -15.69 17.23 11.70
C ALA A 142 -14.48 17.63 12.58
N ASN A 143 -13.73 18.67 12.20
CA ASN A 143 -12.54 19.15 12.91
C ASN A 143 -11.47 18.07 13.14
N LEU A 144 -11.22 17.23 12.14
CA LEU A 144 -10.26 16.12 12.21
C LEU A 144 -9.02 16.40 11.37
N LYS A 145 -7.86 15.97 11.87
CA LYS A 145 -6.63 15.90 11.07
C LYS A 145 -6.66 14.69 10.14
N VAL A 146 -6.43 14.91 8.85
CA VAL A 146 -6.52 13.87 7.82
C VAL A 146 -5.17 13.67 7.12
N ALA A 147 -4.69 12.44 7.06
CA ALA A 147 -3.58 12.05 6.20
C ALA A 147 -4.13 11.28 4.99
N VAL A 148 -3.60 11.55 3.80
CA VAL A 148 -3.89 10.84 2.56
C VAL A 148 -2.60 10.22 2.06
N LEU A 149 -2.56 8.88 2.02
CA LEU A 149 -1.45 8.09 1.52
C LEU A 149 -1.86 7.46 0.20
N THR A 150 -1.22 7.85 -0.90
CA THR A 150 -1.57 7.31 -2.22
C THR A 150 -0.62 6.18 -2.63
N VAL A 151 -1.16 5.11 -3.20
CA VAL A 151 -0.44 3.90 -3.59
C VAL A 151 -0.56 3.73 -5.09
N ASP A 152 0.55 3.90 -5.80
CA ASP A 152 0.61 3.78 -7.26
C ASP A 152 1.54 2.63 -7.67
N PRO A 153 1.03 1.47 -8.14
CA PRO A 153 1.85 0.32 -8.53
C PRO A 153 2.80 0.62 -9.69
N THR A 154 2.55 1.65 -10.50
CA THR A 154 3.46 2.04 -11.60
C THR A 154 4.75 2.69 -11.09
N SER A 155 4.77 3.18 -9.84
CA SER A 155 5.96 3.76 -9.23
C SER A 155 7.12 2.77 -9.03
N ALA A 156 6.86 1.46 -9.09
CA ALA A 156 7.88 0.43 -9.10
C ALA A 156 8.79 0.50 -10.33
N ILE A 157 8.28 1.02 -11.46
CA ILE A 157 9.00 1.16 -12.72
C ILE A 157 9.68 2.53 -12.81
N SER A 158 9.02 3.60 -12.34
CA SER A 158 9.51 4.98 -12.44
C SER A 158 10.36 5.45 -11.26
N GLY A 159 10.49 4.66 -10.19
CA GLY A 159 11.27 5.02 -8.99
C GLY A 159 10.54 5.96 -8.03
N GLY A 160 9.23 6.15 -8.20
CA GLY A 160 8.41 7.08 -7.42
C GLY A 160 8.37 8.49 -8.01
N SER A 161 7.19 9.11 -8.01
CA SER A 161 7.05 10.53 -8.36
C SER A 161 7.27 11.39 -7.12
N VAL A 162 8.08 12.45 -7.27
CA VAL A 162 8.35 13.42 -6.19
C VAL A 162 7.20 14.42 -6.02
N LEU A 163 6.39 14.61 -7.06
CA LEU A 163 5.35 15.66 -7.16
C LEU A 163 3.94 15.11 -7.38
N GLY A 164 3.78 13.79 -7.51
CA GLY A 164 2.57 13.20 -8.07
C GLY A 164 1.31 13.43 -7.23
N ASP A 165 0.18 13.51 -7.93
CA ASP A 165 -1.20 13.71 -7.47
C ASP A 165 -1.52 14.95 -6.61
N LEU A 166 -0.53 15.72 -6.12
CA LEU A 166 -0.80 17.01 -5.46
C LEU A 166 -1.54 18.00 -6.37
N THR A 167 -1.41 17.86 -7.69
CA THR A 167 -2.14 18.67 -8.69
C THR A 167 -3.63 18.34 -8.76
N ARG A 168 -4.06 17.14 -8.32
CA ARG A 168 -5.45 16.68 -8.35
C ARG A 168 -6.24 17.02 -7.06
N MET A 169 -5.54 17.31 -5.96
CA MET A 169 -6.11 17.68 -4.66
C MET A 169 -5.55 19.03 -4.19
N GLN A 170 -5.80 20.09 -4.95
CA GLN A 170 -5.18 21.40 -4.78
C GLN A 170 -5.60 22.12 -3.49
N ASN A 171 -6.86 22.02 -3.10
CA ASN A 171 -7.38 22.66 -1.90
C ASN A 171 -6.94 21.88 -0.66
N LEU A 172 -7.04 20.54 -0.70
CA LEU A 172 -6.68 19.70 0.44
C LEU A 172 -5.17 19.76 0.71
N SER A 173 -4.33 19.82 -0.34
CA SER A 173 -2.87 19.93 -0.17
C SER A 173 -2.40 21.20 0.55
N ARG A 174 -3.17 22.30 0.46
CA ARG A 174 -2.91 23.57 1.16
C ARG A 174 -3.51 23.63 2.57
N ASN A 175 -4.35 22.67 2.94
CA ASN A 175 -5.01 22.64 4.23
C ASN A 175 -3.99 22.25 5.34
N PRO A 176 -3.81 23.07 6.40
CA PRO A 176 -2.86 22.76 7.47
C PRO A 176 -3.25 21.52 8.30
N MET A 177 -4.54 21.15 8.31
CA MET A 177 -5.06 19.95 8.97
C MET A 177 -4.96 18.70 8.10
N ALA A 178 -4.50 18.84 6.84
CA ALA A 178 -4.32 17.73 5.92
C ALA A 178 -2.86 17.47 5.58
N TYR A 179 -2.52 16.21 5.36
CA TYR A 179 -1.22 15.78 4.88
C TYR A 179 -1.38 14.79 3.74
N ILE A 180 -0.78 15.09 2.59
CA ILE A 180 -0.89 14.24 1.41
C ILE A 180 0.51 13.75 1.07
N ARG A 181 0.68 12.45 0.92
CA ARG A 181 1.96 11.83 0.56
C ARG A 181 1.74 10.65 -0.37
N GLN A 182 2.47 10.64 -1.47
CA GLN A 182 2.58 9.44 -2.28
C GLN A 182 3.49 8.44 -1.60
N SER A 183 3.01 7.21 -1.45
CA SER A 183 3.81 6.07 -1.03
C SER A 183 4.48 5.45 -2.26
N PRO A 184 5.82 5.32 -2.28
CA PRO A 184 6.50 4.62 -3.36
C PRO A 184 6.08 3.15 -3.34
N THR A 185 5.95 2.49 -4.50
CA THR A 185 5.74 1.05 -4.62
C THR A 185 7.04 0.29 -4.85
N SER A 186 7.17 -0.89 -4.22
CA SER A 186 8.43 -1.64 -4.14
C SER A 186 8.45 -2.87 -5.04
N GLY A 187 7.65 -2.94 -6.11
CA GLY A 187 7.76 -3.99 -7.13
C GLY A 187 7.55 -5.43 -6.64
N SER A 188 7.06 -5.63 -5.42
CA SER A 188 6.67 -6.94 -4.89
C SER A 188 5.31 -7.35 -5.43
N LEU A 189 5.10 -8.66 -5.53
CA LEU A 189 3.87 -9.31 -6.02
C LEU A 189 2.74 -9.08 -5.00
N GLY A 190 2.14 -7.89 -5.05
CA GLY A 190 1.17 -7.40 -4.07
C GLY A 190 0.96 -5.87 -4.16
N GLY A 191 1.86 -5.14 -4.84
CA GLY A 191 1.69 -3.73 -5.18
C GLY A 191 1.75 -2.74 -4.01
N VAL A 192 1.70 -3.23 -2.77
CA VAL A 192 1.77 -2.43 -1.54
C VAL A 192 3.12 -2.64 -0.87
N THR A 193 3.73 -1.56 -0.39
CA THR A 193 5.08 -1.62 0.18
C THR A 193 5.09 -1.92 1.64
N ARG A 194 6.23 -2.48 2.07
CA ARG A 194 6.70 -2.40 3.46
C ARG A 194 6.55 -0.98 4.04
N GLY A 195 6.68 0.08 3.24
CA GLY A 195 6.57 1.44 3.76
C GLY A 195 5.16 1.87 4.16
N LEU A 196 4.09 1.27 3.61
CA LEU A 196 2.73 1.82 3.79
C LEU A 196 2.19 1.61 5.21
N HIS A 197 2.28 0.40 5.74
CA HIS A 197 1.82 0.11 7.10
C HIS A 197 2.59 0.94 8.14
N GLU A 198 3.92 1.00 8.00
CA GLU A 198 4.80 1.84 8.79
C GLU A 198 4.39 3.32 8.67
N SER A 199 4.04 3.80 7.47
CA SER A 199 3.58 5.18 7.27
C SER A 199 2.27 5.48 7.98
N ILE A 200 1.34 4.52 8.07
CA ILE A 200 0.09 4.66 8.83
C ILE A 200 0.42 4.88 10.32
N ILE A 201 1.33 4.09 10.89
CA ILE A 201 1.78 4.23 12.29
C ILE A 201 2.44 5.59 12.51
N LEU A 202 3.26 6.07 11.56
CA LEU A 202 3.90 7.38 11.65
C LEU A 202 2.87 8.52 11.60
N CYS A 203 1.81 8.40 10.79
CA CYS A 203 0.70 9.35 10.77
C CYS A 203 -0.10 9.32 12.08
N GLU A 204 -0.36 8.14 12.64
CA GLU A 204 -0.98 7.98 13.96
C GLU A 204 -0.15 8.70 15.04
N GLY A 205 1.16 8.45 15.07
CA GLY A 205 2.11 9.13 15.95
C GLY A 205 2.18 10.65 15.79
N ALA A 206 1.94 11.15 14.57
CA ALA A 206 1.89 12.58 14.27
C ALA A 206 0.56 13.27 14.66
N GLY A 207 -0.38 12.52 15.22
CA GLY A 207 -1.66 13.03 15.72
C GLY A 207 -2.70 13.24 14.62
N TYR A 208 -2.61 12.52 13.50
CA TYR A 208 -3.71 12.45 12.54
C TYR A 208 -4.83 11.57 13.09
N ASN A 209 -6.09 11.94 12.85
CA ASN A 209 -7.26 11.18 13.32
C ASN A 209 -7.75 10.17 12.28
N VAL A 210 -7.53 10.48 11.01
CA VAL A 210 -7.96 9.65 9.88
C VAL A 210 -6.82 9.51 8.90
N VAL A 211 -6.57 8.27 8.46
CA VAL A 211 -5.66 7.98 7.35
C VAL A 211 -6.48 7.40 6.21
N ILE A 212 -6.52 8.12 5.09
CA ILE A 212 -7.12 7.69 3.84
C ILE A 212 -6.02 7.08 2.97
N ILE A 213 -6.21 5.84 2.54
CA ILE A 213 -5.31 5.11 1.66
C ILE A 213 -5.93 5.07 0.27
N GLU A 214 -5.38 5.82 -0.67
CA GLU A 214 -5.83 5.81 -2.07
C GLU A 214 -5.07 4.73 -2.84
N THR A 215 -5.78 3.89 -3.61
CA THR A 215 -5.16 2.98 -4.58
C THR A 215 -5.36 3.47 -6.01
N VAL A 216 -4.30 3.47 -6.82
CA VAL A 216 -4.41 3.66 -8.26
C VAL A 216 -4.84 2.32 -8.88
N GLY A 217 -6.02 2.30 -9.49
CA GLY A 217 -6.79 1.08 -9.74
C GLY A 217 -6.29 0.12 -10.84
N VAL A 218 -7.05 -0.99 -10.94
CA VAL A 218 -6.95 -2.21 -11.78
C VAL A 218 -5.76 -3.12 -11.48
N GLY A 219 -5.66 -3.61 -10.24
CA GLY A 219 -4.56 -4.47 -9.80
C GLY A 219 -4.93 -5.62 -8.87
N GLN A 220 -3.90 -6.16 -8.22
CA GLN A 220 -3.93 -7.02 -7.02
C GLN A 220 -3.68 -6.20 -5.74
N SER A 221 -3.39 -4.90 -5.89
CA SER A 221 -3.09 -3.98 -4.80
C SER A 221 -4.32 -3.65 -3.94
N GLU A 222 -5.51 -3.78 -4.50
CA GLU A 222 -6.78 -3.50 -3.82
C GLU A 222 -7.01 -4.48 -2.66
N VAL A 223 -6.67 -5.76 -2.84
CA VAL A 223 -6.75 -6.78 -1.79
C VAL A 223 -5.74 -6.46 -0.68
N ALA A 224 -4.48 -6.18 -1.06
CA ALA A 224 -3.45 -5.83 -0.10
C ALA A 224 -3.78 -4.55 0.70
N VAL A 225 -4.45 -3.57 0.10
CA VAL A 225 -4.89 -2.37 0.82
C VAL A 225 -6.13 -2.63 1.68
N ALA A 226 -7.03 -3.52 1.28
CA ALA A 226 -8.13 -3.97 2.15
C ALA A 226 -7.60 -4.57 3.47
N ASP A 227 -6.48 -5.28 3.40
CA ASP A 227 -5.76 -5.84 4.55
C ASP A 227 -4.92 -4.82 5.35
N MET A 228 -5.07 -3.51 5.08
CA MET A 228 -4.41 -2.42 5.83
C MET A 228 -5.38 -1.38 6.40
N CYS A 229 -6.67 -1.53 6.14
CA CYS A 229 -7.68 -0.56 6.51
C CYS A 229 -8.75 -1.16 7.43
N ASP A 230 -9.41 -0.29 8.18
CA ASP A 230 -10.59 -0.65 8.95
C ASP A 230 -11.80 -0.75 8.00
N LEU A 231 -11.94 0.22 7.10
CA LEU A 231 -13.04 0.32 6.13
C LEU A 231 -12.52 0.42 4.70
N PHE A 232 -13.04 -0.42 3.81
CA PHE A 232 -12.77 -0.35 2.37
C PHE A 232 -13.97 0.25 1.62
N CYS A 233 -13.73 1.39 0.97
CA CYS A 233 -14.70 2.13 0.16
C CYS A 233 -14.39 1.96 -1.33
N LEU A 234 -15.35 1.42 -2.07
CA LEU A 234 -15.28 1.29 -3.53
C LEU A 234 -16.06 2.40 -4.20
N LEU A 235 -15.39 3.21 -5.02
CA LEU A 235 -16.02 4.20 -5.87
C LEU A 235 -16.38 3.58 -7.23
N VAL A 236 -17.60 3.85 -7.68
CA VAL A 236 -18.16 3.39 -8.95
C VAL A 236 -18.74 4.58 -9.69
N ALA A 237 -18.51 4.69 -11.00
CA ALA A 237 -19.14 5.74 -11.80
C ALA A 237 -20.49 5.22 -12.32
N PRO A 238 -21.49 6.10 -12.53
CA PRO A 238 -22.70 5.72 -13.23
C PRO A 238 -22.35 5.31 -14.67
N SER A 239 -22.81 4.14 -15.09
CA SER A 239 -22.62 3.64 -16.46
C SER A 239 -23.97 3.54 -17.19
N GLN A 240 -23.94 3.43 -18.53
CA GLN A 240 -25.13 3.21 -19.36
C GLN A 240 -25.23 1.74 -19.86
N GLY A 241 -24.84 0.76 -19.03
CA GLY A 241 -25.01 -0.67 -19.32
C GLY A 241 -23.73 -1.51 -19.30
N ASP A 242 -23.89 -2.79 -18.93
CA ASP A 242 -22.95 -3.94 -18.89
C ASP A 242 -21.58 -3.80 -18.18
N GLU A 243 -21.36 -2.75 -17.38
CA GLU A 243 -20.12 -2.58 -16.61
C GLU A 243 -20.07 -3.34 -15.28
N LEU A 244 -21.13 -4.04 -14.84
CA LEU A 244 -21.02 -4.93 -13.68
C LEU A 244 -19.95 -6.01 -13.92
N GLN A 245 -19.69 -6.37 -15.19
CA GLN A 245 -18.58 -7.25 -15.60
C GLN A 245 -17.18 -6.65 -15.39
N GLY A 246 -17.06 -5.32 -15.31
CA GLY A 246 -15.78 -4.62 -15.11
C GLY A 246 -15.34 -4.55 -13.64
N ILE A 247 -16.26 -4.72 -12.69
CA ILE A 247 -15.93 -4.83 -11.27
C ILE A 247 -15.62 -6.28 -10.98
N LYS A 248 -14.34 -6.59 -10.79
CA LYS A 248 -13.87 -7.93 -10.38
C LYS A 248 -14.66 -8.35 -9.14
N ARG A 249 -15.33 -9.53 -9.18
CA ARG A 249 -16.05 -10.13 -8.04
C ARG A 249 -15.30 -9.97 -6.71
N GLY A 250 -13.99 -10.22 -6.72
CA GLY A 250 -13.15 -10.11 -5.53
C GLY A 250 -13.01 -8.71 -4.92
N ILE A 251 -13.17 -7.62 -5.67
CA ILE A 251 -13.10 -6.26 -5.10
C ILE A 251 -14.44 -5.86 -4.46
N MET A 252 -15.56 -6.29 -5.07
CA MET A 252 -16.90 -6.01 -4.54
C MET A 252 -17.14 -6.75 -3.22
N GLU A 253 -16.70 -8.01 -3.14
CA GLU A 253 -16.67 -8.79 -1.91
C GLU A 253 -15.82 -8.13 -0.82
N GLN A 254 -14.80 -7.34 -1.22
CA GLN A 254 -13.95 -6.59 -0.31
C GLN A 254 -14.52 -5.22 0.09
N SER A 255 -15.68 -4.78 -0.40
CA SER A 255 -16.23 -3.46 -0.09
C SER A 255 -17.13 -3.44 1.14
N ASP A 256 -16.84 -2.54 2.08
CA ASP A 256 -17.70 -2.25 3.22
C ASP A 256 -18.72 -1.14 2.87
N ILE A 257 -18.32 -0.24 1.97
CA ILE A 257 -19.19 0.79 1.37
C ILE A 257 -18.90 0.87 -0.13
N VAL A 258 -19.96 0.95 -0.93
CA VAL A 258 -19.90 1.29 -2.36
C VAL A 258 -20.49 2.69 -2.55
N VAL A 259 -19.78 3.57 -3.22
CA VAL A 259 -20.23 4.94 -3.52
C VAL A 259 -20.32 5.12 -5.02
N ILE A 260 -21.54 5.33 -5.51
CA ILE A 260 -21.78 5.73 -6.89
C ILE A 260 -21.51 7.24 -7.00
N THR A 261 -20.41 7.62 -7.63
CA THR A 261 -19.99 9.02 -7.78
C THR A 261 -20.77 9.74 -8.87
N LYS A 262 -20.53 11.05 -9.08
CA LYS A 262 -21.13 11.85 -10.15
C LYS A 262 -22.67 11.77 -10.20
N SER A 263 -23.32 11.60 -9.03
CA SER A 263 -24.78 11.54 -8.92
C SER A 263 -25.37 12.95 -8.96
N ASP A 264 -25.29 13.60 -10.11
CA ASP A 264 -25.75 14.96 -10.37
C ASP A 264 -26.09 15.15 -11.86
N GLY A 265 -26.84 16.23 -12.15
CA GLY A 265 -27.20 16.60 -13.51
C GLY A 265 -27.80 15.45 -14.33
N ALA A 266 -27.26 15.24 -15.54
CA ALA A 266 -27.69 14.18 -16.45
C ALA A 266 -27.39 12.75 -15.91
N LEU A 267 -26.50 12.61 -14.93
CA LEU A 267 -26.09 11.32 -14.37
C LEU A 267 -26.86 10.93 -13.09
N GLU A 268 -27.75 11.79 -12.58
CA GLU A 268 -28.60 11.49 -11.41
C GLU A 268 -29.58 10.32 -11.65
N GLY A 269 -30.09 10.16 -12.87
CA GLY A 269 -30.91 9.01 -13.25
C GLY A 269 -30.10 7.71 -13.34
N PRO A 270 -29.04 7.66 -14.20
CA PRO A 270 -28.13 6.53 -14.30
C PRO A 270 -27.53 6.08 -12.96
N SER A 271 -27.19 7.01 -12.06
CA SER A 271 -26.62 6.67 -10.75
C SER A 271 -27.59 5.90 -9.86
N ARG A 272 -28.91 6.13 -9.97
CA ARG A 272 -29.94 5.37 -9.24
C ARG A 272 -30.03 3.94 -9.74
N ILE A 273 -29.97 3.75 -11.05
CA ILE A 273 -29.97 2.42 -11.67
C ILE A 273 -28.72 1.65 -11.24
N THR A 274 -27.55 2.26 -11.38
CA THR A 274 -26.27 1.66 -10.96
C THR A 274 -26.29 1.30 -9.47
N ALA A 275 -26.83 2.18 -8.61
CA ALA A 275 -26.95 1.90 -7.18
C ALA A 275 -27.88 0.69 -6.92
N ALA A 276 -29.02 0.61 -7.60
CA ALA A 276 -29.95 -0.51 -7.45
C ALA A 276 -29.33 -1.85 -7.88
N GLU A 277 -28.56 -1.86 -8.97
CA GLU A 277 -27.82 -3.04 -9.43
C GLU A 277 -26.81 -3.52 -8.40
N HIS A 278 -26.03 -2.61 -7.80
CA HIS A 278 -25.05 -2.95 -6.78
C HIS A 278 -25.70 -3.42 -5.47
N ILE A 279 -26.82 -2.80 -5.07
CA ILE A 279 -27.63 -3.27 -3.93
C ILE A 279 -28.12 -4.69 -4.19
N SER A 280 -28.59 -4.98 -5.42
CA SER A 280 -29.04 -6.32 -5.81
C SER A 280 -27.89 -7.32 -5.74
N ALA A 281 -26.75 -7.00 -6.34
CA ALA A 281 -25.56 -7.86 -6.34
C ALA A 281 -25.08 -8.20 -4.92
N LEU A 282 -25.06 -7.21 -4.01
CA LEU A 282 -24.64 -7.39 -2.62
C LEU A 282 -25.54 -8.35 -1.82
N LYS A 283 -26.82 -8.53 -2.21
CA LYS A 283 -27.71 -9.50 -1.56
C LYS A 283 -27.30 -10.95 -1.80
N PHE A 284 -26.61 -11.22 -2.90
CA PHE A 284 -26.15 -12.57 -3.26
C PHE A 284 -24.75 -12.89 -2.74
N MET A 285 -24.09 -11.91 -2.10
CA MET A 285 -22.77 -12.10 -1.52
C MET A 285 -22.88 -12.35 -0.01
N LYS A 286 -22.02 -13.24 0.50
CA LYS A 286 -21.90 -13.45 1.94
C LYS A 286 -21.28 -12.19 2.56
N PRO A 287 -21.90 -11.58 3.59
CA PRO A 287 -21.26 -10.51 4.34
C PRO A 287 -19.93 -10.97 4.92
N LYS A 288 -18.94 -10.07 4.93
CA LYS A 288 -17.64 -10.35 5.58
C LYS A 288 -17.77 -10.60 7.08
N THR A 289 -18.76 -9.96 7.68
CA THR A 289 -19.01 -9.97 9.11
C THR A 289 -20.50 -9.76 9.35
N ASP A 290 -20.99 -10.30 10.46
CA ASP A 290 -22.40 -10.19 10.85
C ASP A 290 -22.74 -8.79 11.41
N ILE A 291 -21.72 -8.00 11.79
CA ILE A 291 -21.92 -6.67 12.39
C ILE A 291 -22.25 -5.57 11.37
N TRP A 292 -21.95 -5.79 10.09
CA TRP A 292 -22.07 -4.76 9.07
C TRP A 292 -22.52 -5.34 7.74
N LYS A 293 -23.63 -4.81 7.22
CA LYS A 293 -24.07 -5.07 5.86
C LYS A 293 -23.52 -3.96 4.96
N PRO A 294 -22.79 -4.28 3.89
CA PRO A 294 -22.26 -3.28 2.98
C PRO A 294 -23.34 -2.31 2.49
N LYS A 295 -23.02 -1.01 2.49
CA LYS A 295 -23.95 0.05 2.08
C LYS A 295 -23.62 0.55 0.68
N VAL A 296 -24.65 0.83 -0.11
CA VAL A 296 -24.51 1.52 -1.40
C VAL A 296 -25.06 2.93 -1.26
N LEU A 297 -24.21 3.92 -1.51
CA LEU A 297 -24.52 5.33 -1.41
C LEU A 297 -24.31 6.02 -2.76
N ARG A 298 -24.97 7.15 -2.96
CA ARG A 298 -24.77 8.01 -4.13
C ARG A 298 -24.15 9.31 -3.68
N SER A 299 -23.19 9.82 -4.46
CA SER A 299 -22.42 11.01 -4.11
C SER A 299 -22.18 11.90 -5.32
N SER A 300 -22.28 13.20 -5.08
CA SER A 300 -21.83 14.26 -5.99
C SER A 300 -21.00 15.25 -5.20
N VAL A 301 -19.82 15.59 -5.71
CA VAL A 301 -18.96 16.63 -5.11
C VAL A 301 -19.57 18.02 -5.25
N HIS A 302 -20.56 18.21 -6.14
CA HIS A 302 -21.33 19.45 -6.28
C HIS A 302 -22.42 19.57 -5.21
N ASN A 303 -22.71 18.50 -4.48
CA ASN A 303 -23.68 18.48 -3.39
C ASN A 303 -23.00 17.99 -2.09
N PRO A 304 -22.50 18.92 -1.25
CA PRO A 304 -21.76 18.59 -0.01
C PRO A 304 -22.53 17.68 0.95
N GLU A 305 -23.87 17.74 0.98
CA GLU A 305 -24.70 16.89 1.83
C GLU A 305 -24.55 15.41 1.47
N THR A 306 -24.28 15.09 0.19
CA THR A 306 -24.02 13.70 -0.21
C THR A 306 -22.67 13.19 0.30
N ILE A 307 -21.65 14.05 0.37
CA ILE A 307 -20.32 13.70 0.94
C ILE A 307 -20.46 13.48 2.44
N LYS A 308 -21.19 14.36 3.11
CA LYS A 308 -21.52 14.25 4.54
C LYS A 308 -22.20 12.92 4.86
N LYS A 309 -23.21 12.50 4.08
CA LYS A 309 -23.87 11.20 4.24
C LYS A 309 -22.91 10.02 4.10
N VAL A 310 -21.95 10.10 3.17
CA VAL A 310 -20.91 9.06 3.05
C VAL A 310 -20.01 9.05 4.29
N ARG A 311 -19.56 10.21 4.78
CA ARG A 311 -18.79 10.29 6.03
C ARG A 311 -19.57 9.70 7.20
N GLU A 312 -20.84 10.05 7.36
CA GLU A 312 -21.70 9.51 8.43
C GLU A 312 -21.77 7.99 8.39
N ALA A 313 -21.96 7.39 7.21
CA ALA A 313 -21.96 5.93 7.07
C ALA A 313 -20.59 5.31 7.39
N MET A 314 -19.48 5.97 7.02
CA MET A 314 -18.14 5.50 7.37
C MET A 314 -17.91 5.51 8.90
N TYR A 315 -18.39 6.53 9.59
CA TYR A 315 -18.28 6.64 11.05
C TYR A 315 -19.23 5.70 11.79
N GLU A 316 -20.42 5.46 11.24
CA GLU A 316 -21.32 4.42 11.75
C GLU A 316 -20.64 3.04 11.73
N PHE A 317 -19.97 2.68 10.63
CA PHE A 317 -19.17 1.45 10.58
C PHE A 317 -18.08 1.43 11.65
N ARG A 318 -17.33 2.54 11.79
CA ARG A 318 -16.26 2.66 12.79
C ARG A 318 -16.80 2.42 14.19
N ASP A 319 -17.89 3.09 14.54
CA ASP A 319 -18.45 3.07 15.89
C ASP A 319 -19.04 1.69 16.22
N ILE A 320 -19.71 1.03 15.27
CA ILE A 320 -20.16 -0.37 15.43
C ILE A 320 -18.95 -1.31 15.58
N SER A 321 -17.90 -1.13 14.76
CA SER A 321 -16.71 -1.98 14.79
C SER A 321 -15.91 -1.84 16.08
N ILE A 322 -15.86 -0.65 16.66
CA ILE A 322 -15.27 -0.41 17.98
C ILE A 322 -16.14 -1.06 19.06
N LYS A 323 -17.45 -0.78 19.08
CA LYS A 323 -18.38 -1.29 20.09
C LYS A 323 -18.41 -2.82 20.16
N THR A 324 -18.27 -3.48 19.02
CA THR A 324 -18.30 -4.95 18.90
C THR A 324 -16.92 -5.60 19.08
N GLY A 325 -15.84 -4.82 19.20
CA GLY A 325 -14.46 -5.31 19.26
C GLY A 325 -13.90 -5.79 17.91
N TYR A 326 -14.71 -5.80 16.84
CA TYR A 326 -14.31 -6.24 15.51
C TYR A 326 -13.10 -5.46 14.96
N MET A 327 -13.02 -4.15 15.21
CA MET A 327 -11.91 -3.33 14.72
C MET A 327 -10.55 -3.81 15.25
N THR A 328 -10.47 -4.15 16.54
CA THR A 328 -9.23 -4.62 17.17
C THR A 328 -8.85 -5.99 16.65
N ILE A 329 -9.80 -6.93 16.59
CA ILE A 329 -9.58 -8.29 16.05
C ILE A 329 -9.07 -8.22 14.61
N LYS A 330 -9.74 -7.43 13.76
CA LYS A 330 -9.34 -7.23 12.36
C LYS A 330 -7.91 -6.68 12.27
N ARG A 331 -7.55 -5.70 13.11
CA ARG A 331 -6.19 -5.15 13.12
C ARG A 331 -5.14 -6.16 13.57
N ASP A 332 -5.43 -7.00 14.55
CA ASP A 332 -4.50 -8.04 15.02
C ASP A 332 -4.22 -9.08 13.92
N GLU A 333 -5.26 -9.52 13.21
CA GLU A 333 -5.12 -10.44 12.07
C GLU A 333 -4.32 -9.80 10.92
N GLN A 334 -4.59 -8.53 10.62
CA GLN A 334 -3.82 -7.76 9.64
C GLN A 334 -2.34 -7.71 10.04
N LEU A 335 -2.02 -7.36 11.29
CA LEU A 335 -0.63 -7.27 11.79
C LEU A 335 0.13 -8.59 11.62
N LEU A 336 -0.49 -9.72 11.95
CA LEU A 336 0.13 -11.05 11.77
C LEU A 336 0.36 -11.38 10.30
N THR A 337 -0.63 -11.10 9.45
CA THR A 337 -0.52 -11.28 8.00
C THR A 337 0.63 -10.46 7.42
N TRP A 338 0.76 -9.21 7.85
CA TRP A 338 1.85 -8.31 7.45
C TRP A 338 3.22 -8.80 7.89
N MET A 339 3.35 -9.26 9.14
CA MET A 339 4.59 -9.83 9.64
C MET A 339 5.06 -10.99 8.76
N TRP A 340 4.17 -11.95 8.48
CA TRP A 340 4.51 -13.13 7.67
C TRP A 340 4.78 -12.80 6.21
N ASN A 341 4.03 -11.86 5.62
CA ASN A 341 4.32 -11.36 4.28
C ASN A 341 5.72 -10.72 4.22
N HIS A 342 6.09 -9.95 5.25
CA HIS A 342 7.42 -9.35 5.31
C HIS A 342 8.53 -10.40 5.40
N VAL A 343 8.35 -11.44 6.24
CA VAL A 343 9.28 -12.57 6.34
C VAL A 343 9.44 -13.27 5.00
N LYS A 344 8.33 -13.58 4.32
CA LYS A 344 8.34 -14.22 3.00
C LYS A 344 9.09 -13.39 1.97
N ASP A 345 8.80 -12.10 1.87
CA ASP A 345 9.45 -11.19 0.93
C ASP A 345 10.95 -11.07 1.20
N GLU A 346 11.34 -10.98 2.48
CA GLU A 346 12.75 -10.88 2.87
C GLU A 346 13.52 -12.18 2.59
N ILE A 347 12.93 -13.34 2.89
CA ILE A 347 13.53 -14.65 2.57
C ILE A 347 13.74 -14.78 1.07
N VAL A 348 12.73 -14.45 0.25
CA VAL A 348 12.86 -14.51 -1.22
C VAL A 348 13.93 -13.53 -1.72
N PHE A 349 14.01 -12.33 -1.14
CA PHE A 349 15.04 -11.35 -1.47
C PHE A 349 16.44 -11.89 -1.15
N LEU A 350 16.65 -12.40 0.05
CA LEU A 350 17.92 -12.96 0.49
C LEU A 350 18.30 -14.20 -0.33
N PHE A 351 17.36 -15.11 -0.57
CA PHE A 351 17.55 -16.28 -1.40
C PHE A 351 18.10 -15.90 -2.79
N LYS A 352 17.48 -14.92 -3.46
CA LYS A 352 17.93 -14.43 -4.77
C LYS A 352 19.29 -13.73 -4.74
N LYS A 353 19.80 -13.35 -3.56
CA LYS A 353 21.10 -12.71 -3.35
C LYS A 353 22.16 -13.68 -2.81
N HIS A 354 21.80 -14.92 -2.53
CA HIS A 354 22.75 -15.91 -2.04
C HIS A 354 23.81 -16.21 -3.11
N PRO A 355 25.12 -16.24 -2.80
CA PRO A 355 26.18 -16.40 -3.79
C PRO A 355 26.01 -17.64 -4.68
N ASP A 356 25.73 -18.80 -4.08
CA ASP A 356 25.56 -20.05 -4.83
C ASP A 356 24.28 -20.07 -5.69
N VAL A 357 23.21 -19.42 -5.22
CA VAL A 357 21.97 -19.30 -6.00
C VAL A 357 22.20 -18.39 -7.20
N MET A 358 22.84 -17.23 -7.00
CA MET A 358 23.12 -16.29 -8.09
C MET A 358 24.04 -16.89 -9.16
N ARG A 359 25.02 -17.70 -8.75
CA ARG A 359 25.95 -18.38 -9.67
C ARG A 359 25.19 -19.32 -10.62
N ASP A 360 24.31 -20.15 -10.08
CA ASP A 360 23.69 -21.25 -10.83
C ASP A 360 22.32 -20.85 -11.45
N ALA A 361 21.71 -19.75 -10.99
CA ALA A 361 20.38 -19.31 -11.44
C ALA A 361 20.25 -19.14 -12.95
N LYS A 362 21.25 -18.53 -13.60
CA LYS A 362 21.17 -18.27 -15.05
C LYS A 362 21.08 -19.55 -15.88
N GLU A 363 21.83 -20.57 -15.50
CA GLU A 363 21.82 -21.86 -16.17
C GLU A 363 20.49 -22.59 -15.95
N ILE A 364 20.04 -22.65 -14.69
CA ILE A 364 18.77 -23.30 -14.33
C ILE A 364 17.58 -22.61 -15.02
N GLU A 365 17.55 -21.27 -15.06
CA GLU A 365 16.54 -20.51 -15.80
C GLU A 365 16.56 -20.79 -17.30
N MET A 366 17.73 -21.01 -17.89
CA MET A 366 17.87 -21.35 -19.30
C MET A 366 17.28 -22.73 -19.60
N ARG A 367 17.60 -23.74 -18.76
CA ARG A 367 17.05 -25.10 -18.86
C ARG A 367 15.52 -25.12 -18.72
N VAL A 368 14.96 -24.29 -17.83
CA VAL A 368 13.50 -24.13 -17.71
C VAL A 368 12.90 -23.53 -19.00
N LYS A 369 13.52 -22.48 -19.56
CA LYS A 369 13.05 -21.82 -20.79
C LYS A 369 13.15 -22.71 -22.03
N GLN A 370 14.11 -23.63 -22.04
CA GLN A 370 14.32 -24.61 -23.12
C GLN A 370 13.45 -25.86 -22.94
N HIS A 371 12.67 -25.95 -21.87
CA HIS A 371 11.84 -27.10 -21.50
C HIS A 371 12.64 -28.38 -21.16
N ASP A 372 13.93 -28.26 -20.84
CA ASP A 372 14.77 -29.39 -20.39
C ASP A 372 14.39 -29.86 -18.98
N ILE A 373 13.89 -28.94 -18.16
CA ILE A 373 13.39 -29.19 -16.80
C ILE A 373 12.10 -28.40 -16.54
N THR A 374 11.27 -28.90 -15.64
CA THR A 374 10.06 -28.18 -15.22
C THR A 374 10.41 -27.01 -14.28
N PRO A 375 9.57 -25.96 -14.18
CA PRO A 375 9.78 -24.88 -13.23
C PRO A 375 9.88 -25.35 -11.77
N GLY A 376 9.09 -26.36 -11.40
CA GLY A 376 9.13 -26.95 -10.05
C GLY A 376 10.48 -27.60 -9.75
N PHE A 377 11.01 -28.37 -10.70
CA PHE A 377 12.32 -29.00 -10.55
C PHE A 377 13.46 -27.96 -10.53
N GLY A 378 13.40 -26.94 -11.39
CA GLY A 378 14.37 -25.84 -11.36
C GLY A 378 14.35 -25.07 -10.03
N ALA A 379 13.17 -24.84 -9.44
CA ALA A 379 13.06 -24.24 -8.11
C ALA A 379 13.68 -25.12 -7.01
N GLU A 380 13.45 -26.43 -7.05
CA GLU A 380 14.06 -27.38 -6.12
C GLU A 380 15.60 -27.37 -6.24
N MET A 381 16.13 -27.36 -7.46
CA MET A 381 17.58 -27.26 -7.68
C MET A 381 18.16 -26.00 -7.03
N LEU A 382 17.50 -24.84 -7.17
CA LEU A 382 17.96 -23.60 -6.53
C LEU A 382 17.86 -23.67 -4.99
N LEU A 383 16.82 -24.30 -4.46
CA LEU A 383 16.67 -24.53 -3.01
C LEU A 383 17.79 -25.43 -2.47
N ARG A 384 18.15 -26.50 -3.18
CA ARG A 384 19.28 -27.36 -2.83
C ARG A 384 20.59 -26.57 -2.78
N LYS A 385 20.84 -25.68 -3.76
CA LYS A 385 22.00 -24.77 -3.74
C LYS A 385 22.00 -23.83 -2.53
N PHE A 386 20.84 -23.32 -2.14
CA PHE A 386 20.72 -22.45 -0.98
C PHE A 386 20.99 -23.17 0.35
N PHE A 387 20.49 -24.40 0.51
CA PHE A 387 20.70 -25.21 1.72
C PHE A 387 22.03 -25.97 1.74
N GLY A 388 22.78 -25.98 0.64
CA GLY A 388 24.00 -26.78 0.51
C GLY A 388 23.71 -28.27 0.47
N ILE A 389 22.58 -28.66 -0.11
CA ILE A 389 22.17 -30.06 -0.31
C ILE A 389 22.57 -30.45 -1.75
N GLU A 390 23.15 -31.64 -1.93
CA GLU A 390 23.54 -32.16 -3.24
C GLU A 390 22.35 -32.62 -4.10
#